data_AF-E1ZUN8-F1
#
_entry.id   AF-E1ZUN8-F1
#
_cell.length_a   1.000
_cell.length_b   1.000
_cell.length_c   1.000
_cell.angle_alpha   90.00
_cell.angle_beta   90.00
_cell.angle_gamma   90.00
#
_symmetry.space_group_name_H-M   'P 1'
#
loop_
_entity.id
_entity.type
_entity.pdbx_description
1 polymer ?
#
loop_
_entity_poly.entity_id
_entity_poly.type
_entity_poly.pdbx_seq_one_letter_code
_entity_poly.pdbx_strand_id
1 'polypeptide(L)'
;MPLCQSYTRFDACPELYRWPSVAEVGRRVLALRYRLLPFYYTLVHAATETGAPIFRPLFLNFPGDPTTFPNSRQFMVGDSLLGTPVLEPNVTTVEGYFPAGVWYNLWDNSTVDT
;
A
#
# COMPACT_ATOMS: atom_id res chain seq x y z
N MET A 1 0.65 0.39 5.78
CA MET A 1 1.66 0.41 6.87
C MET A 1 1.35 -0.68 7.91
N PRO A 2 2.37 -1.21 8.63
CA PRO A 2 2.16 -2.24 9.65
C PRO A 2 1.47 -1.64 10.88
N LEU A 3 1.99 -0.51 11.37
CA LEU A 3 1.29 0.36 12.32
C LEU A 3 0.47 1.40 11.54
N CYS A 4 -0.84 1.49 11.83
CA CYS A 4 -1.74 2.45 11.21
C CYS A 4 -2.44 3.20 12.34
N GLN A 5 -1.86 4.33 12.76
CA GLN A 5 -2.37 5.18 13.82
C GLN A 5 -2.47 6.62 13.32
N SER A 6 -3.59 7.27 13.57
CA SER A 6 -3.74 8.71 13.40
C SER A 6 -3.29 9.40 14.68
N TYR A 7 -2.31 10.30 14.58
CA TYR A 7 -1.83 11.12 15.69
C TYR A 7 -1.51 12.53 15.20
N THR A 8 -1.81 13.53 16.01
CA THR A 8 -1.46 14.95 15.78
C THR A 8 -1.01 15.62 17.06
N ARG A 9 -0.32 16.75 16.91
CA ARG A 9 0.00 17.65 18.01
C ARG A 9 -1.26 18.45 18.43
N PHE A 10 -1.30 18.86 19.70
CA PHE A 10 -2.46 19.41 20.44
C PHE A 10 -3.48 20.28 19.68
N ASP A 11 -3.07 21.11 18.71
CA ASP A 11 -3.96 22.07 18.04
C ASP A 11 -4.76 21.52 16.84
N ALA A 12 -4.54 20.27 16.44
CA ALA A 12 -5.24 19.64 15.33
C ALA A 12 -6.01 18.39 15.80
N CYS A 13 -7.25 18.26 15.30
CA CYS A 13 -8.18 17.16 15.59
C CYS A 13 -8.38 16.37 14.27
N PRO A 14 -7.63 15.25 14.09
CA PRO A 14 -7.42 14.53 12.83
C PRO A 14 -8.38 13.36 12.62
N GLU A 15 -9.43 13.26 13.41
CA GLU A 15 -10.29 12.10 13.48
C GLU A 15 -11.01 11.88 12.16
N LEU A 16 -10.98 10.64 11.68
CA LEU A 16 -11.55 10.23 10.40
C LEU A 16 -13.03 10.57 10.26
N TYR A 17 -13.79 10.53 11.37
CA TYR A 17 -15.23 10.79 11.37
C TYR A 17 -15.58 12.27 11.19
N ARG A 18 -14.62 13.18 11.32
CA ARG A 18 -14.87 14.63 11.30
C ARG A 18 -15.25 15.14 9.92
N TRP A 19 -14.60 14.62 8.87
CA TRP A 19 -14.87 14.98 7.49
C TRP A 19 -15.67 13.86 6.81
N PRO A 20 -16.89 14.11 6.30
CA PRO A 20 -17.73 13.06 5.71
C PRO A 20 -17.06 12.31 4.56
N SER A 21 -16.32 13.01 3.69
CA SER A 21 -15.57 12.42 2.58
C SER A 21 -14.46 11.48 3.08
N VAL A 22 -13.71 11.91 4.10
CA VAL A 22 -12.65 11.11 4.72
C VAL A 22 -13.23 9.92 5.47
N ALA A 23 -14.38 10.08 6.14
CA ALA A 23 -15.07 9.01 6.86
C ALA A 23 -15.55 7.91 5.92
N GLU A 24 -16.05 8.26 4.73
CA GLU A 24 -16.45 7.28 3.73
C GLU A 24 -15.25 6.51 3.17
N VAL A 25 -14.21 7.21 2.73
CA VAL A 25 -12.98 6.58 2.23
C VAL A 25 -12.31 5.73 3.31
N GLY A 26 -12.24 6.24 4.54
CA GLY A 26 -11.69 5.56 5.70
C GLY A 26 -12.40 4.24 5.97
N ARG A 27 -13.74 4.20 5.92
CA ARG A 27 -14.51 2.96 6.07
C ARG A 27 -14.14 1.92 5.00
N ARG A 28 -14.02 2.33 3.73
CA ARG A 28 -13.67 1.43 2.62
C ARG A 28 -12.26 0.86 2.77
N VAL A 29 -11.28 1.73 3.02
CA VAL A 29 -9.86 1.34 3.16
C VAL A 29 -9.62 0.49 4.41
N LEU A 30 -10.26 0.85 5.54
CA LEU A 30 -10.17 0.05 6.77
C LEU A 30 -10.82 -1.32 6.56
N ALA A 31 -12.01 -1.40 5.96
CA ALA A 31 -12.65 -2.68 5.68
C ALA A 31 -11.75 -3.61 4.85
N LEU A 32 -11.08 -3.07 3.82
CA LEU A 32 -10.10 -3.82 3.05
C LEU A 32 -8.92 -4.28 3.90
N ARG A 33 -8.36 -3.40 4.73
CA ARG A 33 -7.25 -3.75 5.64
C ARG A 33 -7.64 -4.88 6.60
N TYR A 34 -8.86 -4.84 7.15
CA TYR A 34 -9.35 -5.89 8.05
C TYR A 34 -9.53 -7.22 7.31
N ARG A 35 -9.93 -7.22 6.03
CA ARG A 35 -9.93 -8.45 5.19
C ARG A 35 -8.53 -9.01 4.98
N LEU A 36 -7.54 -8.13 4.82
CA LEU A 36 -6.13 -8.50 4.64
C LEU A 36 -5.39 -8.78 5.96
N LEU A 37 -6.06 -8.74 7.12
CA LEU A 37 -5.40 -8.91 8.41
C LEU A 37 -4.65 -10.26 8.54
N PRO A 38 -5.18 -11.40 8.07
CA PRO A 38 -4.44 -12.66 8.09
C PRO A 38 -3.14 -12.59 7.29
N PHE A 39 -3.17 -11.94 6.12
CA PHE A 39 -2.00 -11.73 5.27
C PHE A 39 -0.92 -10.87 5.97
N TYR A 40 -1.32 -9.78 6.61
CA TYR A 40 -0.38 -8.97 7.39
C TYR A 40 0.23 -9.75 8.56
N TYR A 41 -0.56 -10.58 9.24
CA TYR A 41 -0.07 -11.40 10.35
C TYR A 41 0.98 -12.41 9.88
N THR A 42 0.74 -13.08 8.75
CA THR A 42 1.73 -14.00 8.16
C THR A 42 3.01 -13.28 7.74
N LEU A 43 2.91 -12.04 7.24
CA LEU A 43 4.09 -11.25 6.90
C LEU A 43 4.90 -10.81 8.13
N VAL A 44 4.24 -10.47 9.24
CA VAL A 44 4.94 -10.16 10.50
C VAL A 44 5.70 -11.37 11.03
N HIS A 45 5.09 -12.55 10.93
CA HIS A 45 5.75 -13.80 11.31
C HIS A 45 6.97 -14.07 10.43
N ALA A 46 6.83 -14.03 9.10
CA ALA A 46 7.93 -14.22 8.16
C ALA A 46 9.05 -13.18 8.36
N ALA A 47 8.70 -11.93 8.66
CA ALA A 47 9.67 -10.87 8.95
C ALA A 47 10.51 -11.16 10.21
N THR A 48 9.93 -11.82 11.20
CA THR A 48 10.63 -12.20 12.43
C THR A 48 11.61 -13.35 12.19
N GLU A 49 11.26 -14.30 11.32
CA GLU A 49 12.11 -15.45 11.01
C GLU A 49 13.23 -15.13 10.02
N THR A 50 12.92 -14.36 8.98
CA THR A 50 13.84 -14.09 7.85
C THR A 50 14.51 -12.73 7.92
N GLY A 51 13.97 -11.80 8.71
CA GLY A 51 14.37 -10.39 8.71
C GLY A 51 13.86 -9.59 7.50
N ALA A 52 13.06 -10.20 6.61
CA ALA A 52 12.53 -9.51 5.44
C ALA A 52 11.51 -8.42 5.83
N PRO A 53 11.60 -7.21 5.28
CA PRO A 53 10.68 -6.13 5.62
C PRO A 53 9.27 -6.37 5.04
N ILE A 54 8.24 -6.10 5.85
CA ILE A 54 6.82 -6.23 5.44
C ILE A 54 6.49 -5.28 4.29
N PHE A 55 6.93 -4.03 4.42
CA PHE A 55 6.86 -3.01 3.39
C PHE A 55 8.24 -2.91 2.76
N ARG A 56 8.32 -3.20 1.48
CA ARG A 56 9.60 -3.32 0.77
C ARG A 56 9.59 -2.58 -0.54
N PRO A 57 10.73 -2.02 -0.96
CA PRO A 57 10.87 -1.40 -2.26
C PRO A 57 10.78 -2.44 -3.37
N LEU A 58 10.40 -2.02 -4.58
CA LEU A 58 10.17 -2.93 -5.71
C LEU A 58 11.41 -3.75 -6.08
N PHE A 59 12.61 -3.15 -5.99
CA PHE A 59 13.86 -3.83 -6.35
C PHE A 59 14.17 -5.05 -5.47
N LEU A 60 13.60 -5.15 -4.26
CA LEU A 60 13.81 -6.31 -3.40
C LEU A 60 13.15 -7.57 -4.00
N ASN A 61 12.02 -7.37 -4.69
CA ASN A 61 11.26 -8.43 -5.32
C ASN A 61 11.70 -8.68 -6.76
N PHE A 62 12.16 -7.63 -7.44
CA PHE A 62 12.57 -7.67 -8.84
C PHE A 62 14.01 -7.17 -9.02
N PRO A 63 15.02 -7.90 -8.53
CA PRO A 63 16.41 -7.44 -8.58
C PRO A 63 17.00 -7.39 -10.00
N GLY A 64 16.39 -8.11 -10.95
CA GLY A 64 16.83 -8.16 -12.35
C GLY A 64 16.39 -6.96 -13.19
N ASP A 65 15.56 -6.07 -12.65
CA ASP A 65 14.99 -4.96 -13.39
C ASP A 65 15.57 -3.61 -12.94
N PRO A 66 16.36 -2.94 -13.81
CA PRO A 66 17.02 -1.68 -13.47
C PRO A 66 16.06 -0.52 -13.25
N THR A 67 14.82 -0.61 -13.74
CA THR A 67 13.82 0.46 -13.59
C THR A 67 13.27 0.56 -12.18
N THR A 68 13.41 -0.50 -11.38
CA THR A 68 12.88 -0.56 -10.00
C THR A 68 13.78 0.14 -8.97
N PHE A 69 15.06 0.35 -9.26
CA PHE A 69 15.99 1.02 -8.33
C PHE A 69 15.66 2.50 -8.06
N PRO A 70 15.38 3.35 -9.07
CA PRO A 70 15.04 4.75 -8.83
C PRO A 70 13.60 4.95 -8.31
N ASN A 71 12.76 3.91 -8.32
CA ASN A 71 11.36 4.05 -7.98
C ASN A 71 11.14 4.09 -6.46
N SER A 72 10.94 5.29 -5.94
CA SER A 72 10.66 5.56 -4.52
C SER A 72 9.20 5.87 -4.22
N ARG A 73 8.35 5.99 -5.25
CA ARG A 73 6.94 6.39 -5.11
C ARG A 73 6.02 5.22 -4.83
N GLN A 74 6.43 4.01 -5.21
CA GLN A 74 5.68 2.77 -5.01
C GLN A 74 6.36 1.87 -3.99
N PHE A 75 5.58 1.00 -3.38
CA PHE A 75 6.08 -0.01 -2.46
C PHE A 75 5.32 -1.31 -2.63
N MET A 76 5.97 -2.41 -2.28
CA MET A 76 5.34 -3.71 -2.16
C MET A 76 5.04 -4.04 -0.70
N VAL A 77 3.97 -4.80 -0.48
CA VAL A 77 3.62 -5.39 0.80
C VAL A 77 3.67 -6.90 0.64
N GLY A 78 4.64 -7.53 1.29
CA GLY A 78 4.93 -8.93 0.99
C GLY A 78 5.33 -9.11 -0.48
N ASP A 79 5.05 -10.29 -1.04
CA ASP A 79 5.41 -10.62 -2.43
C ASP A 79 4.31 -10.36 -3.45
N SER A 80 3.11 -10.02 -2.99
CA SER A 80 1.90 -10.14 -3.83
C SER A 80 1.05 -8.87 -3.90
N LEU A 81 1.36 -7.84 -3.11
CA LEU A 81 0.57 -6.62 -3.08
C LEU A 81 1.44 -5.41 -3.46
N LEU A 82 1.03 -4.68 -4.49
CA LEU A 82 1.67 -3.42 -4.91
C LEU A 82 0.82 -2.23 -4.46
N GLY A 83 1.46 -1.28 -3.77
CA GLY A 83 0.85 -0.03 -3.35
C GLY A 83 1.37 1.15 -4.18
N THR A 84 0.46 1.84 -4.88
CA THR A 84 0.75 3.05 -5.66
C THR A 84 -0.06 4.23 -5.09
N PRO A 85 0.49 4.99 -4.13
CA PRO A 85 -0.19 6.15 -3.57
C PRO A 85 -0.15 7.36 -4.51
N VAL A 86 -1.19 8.18 -4.48
CA VAL A 86 -1.16 9.54 -5.05
C VAL A 86 -0.47 10.45 -4.04
N LEU A 87 0.66 11.05 -4.43
CA LEU A 87 1.48 11.88 -3.54
C LEU A 87 1.30 13.39 -3.78
N GLU A 88 0.71 13.78 -4.91
CA GLU A 88 0.57 15.17 -5.32
C GLU A 88 -0.87 15.68 -5.04
N PRO A 89 -1.04 16.90 -4.49
CA PRO A 89 -2.35 17.46 -4.24
C PRO A 89 -3.06 17.83 -5.56
N ASN A 90 -4.39 17.72 -5.57
CA ASN A 90 -5.27 18.02 -6.72
C ASN A 90 -5.06 17.14 -7.96
N VAL A 91 -4.40 15.99 -7.82
CA VAL A 91 -4.23 15.02 -8.90
C VAL A 91 -5.20 13.86 -8.72
N THR A 92 -5.88 13.47 -9.81
CA THR A 92 -6.85 12.37 -9.83
C THR A 92 -6.30 11.08 -10.43
N THR A 93 -5.16 11.15 -11.12
CA THR A 93 -4.51 10.04 -11.82
C THR A 93 -3.05 9.90 -11.41
N VAL A 94 -2.57 8.68 -11.20
CA VAL A 94 -1.16 8.42 -10.89
C VAL A 94 -0.59 7.45 -11.93
N GLU A 95 0.60 7.78 -12.43
CA GLU A 95 1.37 6.86 -13.25
C GLU A 95 2.17 5.94 -12.33
N GLY A 96 1.90 4.64 -12.45
CA GLY A 96 2.55 3.60 -11.68
C GLY A 96 3.34 2.66 -12.57
N TYR A 97 4.52 2.26 -12.13
CA TYR A 97 5.29 1.20 -12.77
C TYR A 97 4.74 -0.18 -12.35
N PHE A 98 4.58 -1.09 -13.32
CA PHE A 98 4.17 -2.46 -13.11
C PHE A 98 5.26 -3.40 -13.65
N PRO A 99 5.95 -4.16 -12.77
CA PRO A 99 6.90 -5.18 -13.19
C PRO A 99 6.22 -6.29 -14.01
N ALA A 100 7.02 -7.03 -14.79
CA ALA A 100 6.53 -8.15 -15.59
C ALA A 100 5.73 -9.16 -14.76
N GLY A 101 4.47 -9.38 -15.13
CA GLY A 101 3.56 -10.27 -14.42
C GLY A 101 2.10 -9.93 -14.70
N VAL A 102 1.19 -10.67 -14.06
CA VAL A 102 -0.25 -10.39 -14.14
C VAL A 102 -0.68 -9.68 -12.88
N TRP A 103 -1.18 -8.46 -13.03
CA TRP A 103 -1.64 -7.64 -11.92
C TRP A 103 -3.16 -7.55 -11.92
N TYR A 104 -3.75 -7.68 -10.73
CA TYR A 104 -5.19 -7.59 -10.54
C TYR A 104 -5.53 -6.40 -9.64
N ASN A 105 -6.57 -5.67 -10.01
CA ASN A 105 -7.14 -4.65 -9.16
C ASN A 105 -7.88 -5.31 -8.00
N LEU A 106 -7.50 -4.96 -6.77
CA LEU A 106 -8.06 -5.55 -5.54
C LEU A 106 -9.53 -5.16 -5.29
N TRP A 107 -10.04 -4.11 -5.92
CA TRP A 107 -11.41 -3.63 -5.75
C TRP A 107 -12.38 -4.28 -6.72
N ASP A 108 -11.98 -4.37 -7.99
CA ASP A 108 -12.85 -4.81 -9.10
C ASP A 108 -12.49 -6.20 -9.62
N ASN A 109 -11.39 -6.81 -9.14
CA ASN A 109 -10.80 -8.06 -9.63
C ASN A 109 -10.48 -8.08 -11.13
N SER A 110 -10.48 -6.91 -11.80
CA SER A 110 -10.08 -6.77 -13.19
C SER A 110 -8.57 -6.91 -13.33
N THR A 111 -8.13 -7.48 -14.45
CA THR A 111 -6.72 -7.49 -14.83
C THR A 111 -6.32 -6.11 -15.30
N VAL A 112 -5.15 -5.65 -14.87
CA VAL A 112 -4.54 -4.42 -15.38
C VAL A 112 -3.72 -4.80 -16.59
N ASP A 113 -4.06 -4.24 -17.75
CA ASP A 113 -3.22 -4.35 -18.95
C ASP A 113 -1.95 -3.51 -18.71
N THR A 114 -0.82 -4.22 -18.59
CA THR A 114 0.53 -3.68 -18.41
C THR A 114 1.26 -3.56 -19.73
#